data_AF-A0A8H6ZX37-F1
#
_entry.id   AF-A0A8H6ZX37-F1
#
_cell.length_a   1.000
_cell.length_b   1.000
_cell.length_c   1.000
_cell.angle_alpha   90.00
_cell.angle_beta   90.00
_cell.angle_gamma   90.00
#
_symmetry.space_group_name_H-M   'P 1'
#
loop_
_entity.id
_entity.type
_entity.pdbx_description
1 polymer ?
#
loop_
_entity_poly.entity_id
_entity_poly.type
_entity_poly.pdbx_seq_one_letter_code
_entity_poly.pdbx_strand_id
1 'polypeptide(L)'
;MTSFSFTSWLTCAVVIINFLTLAEAANCAPGTYLSGTACLQCEAGSYTKEYNQRSCTKARAGYYIPNAGATTETPCIRGTYSATQGSTSCLSCPAGSMCPSDALANPQKCSPGRYSTGGAVECTWCSPGTFNSVQGATGCCACCAGWFNNNPSLTNCQKCSNQYPYSTPGATSCTASMGLYAPVSSCSMSGRNCRNQVPVRRSEPGIPTCHTSRERACPVYKINNGVRTQVGYKCQFVLNDLWSCGGCPSDDSDGFSGKDCTEIPNVDSVECIKGQCVRGADGVALSLKDPNSSAAEGLVAQGFHAFHVKSWRH
;
A
#
# COMPACT_ATOMS: atom_id res chain seq x y z
N MET A 1 -16.76 107.01 -23.35
CA MET A 1 -15.71 106.76 -22.35
C MET A 1 -16.11 105.56 -21.53
N THR A 2 -15.63 104.37 -21.88
CA THR A 2 -15.60 103.21 -20.97
C THR A 2 -14.47 102.29 -21.45
N SER A 3 -13.25 102.65 -21.09
CA SER A 3 -12.07 101.80 -21.26
C SER A 3 -12.13 100.66 -20.24
N PHE A 4 -12.69 99.51 -20.64
CA PHE A 4 -12.58 98.30 -19.83
C PHE A 4 -11.18 97.71 -20.03
N SER A 5 -10.43 97.70 -18.93
CA SER A 5 -9.02 97.35 -18.86
C SER A 5 -8.81 95.86 -19.18
N PHE A 6 -8.23 95.59 -20.35
CA PHE A 6 -7.82 94.26 -20.81
C PHE A 6 -6.78 93.57 -19.89
N THR A 7 -6.22 94.30 -18.92
CA THR A 7 -5.23 93.79 -17.97
C THR A 7 -5.82 92.87 -16.89
N SER A 8 -7.15 92.84 -16.71
CA SER A 8 -7.81 92.03 -15.67
C SER A 8 -8.04 90.56 -16.08
N TRP A 9 -8.13 90.27 -17.37
CA TRP A 9 -8.33 88.91 -17.87
C TRP A 9 -7.02 88.10 -17.96
N LEU A 10 -5.91 88.78 -18.26
CA LEU A 10 -4.59 88.15 -18.33
C LEU A 10 -4.07 87.74 -16.95
N THR A 11 -4.37 88.48 -15.89
CA THR A 11 -3.98 88.10 -14.52
C THR A 11 -4.84 86.95 -13.99
N CYS A 12 -6.15 86.91 -14.26
CA CYS A 12 -7.00 85.75 -13.95
C CYS A 12 -6.58 84.49 -14.71
N ALA A 13 -6.25 84.60 -16.01
CA ALA A 13 -5.81 83.46 -16.80
C ALA A 13 -4.45 82.91 -16.32
N VAL A 14 -3.48 83.76 -15.98
CA VAL A 14 -2.16 83.32 -15.49
C VAL A 14 -2.23 82.72 -14.08
N VAL A 15 -3.16 83.19 -13.23
CA VAL A 15 -3.42 82.59 -11.92
C VAL A 15 -4.11 81.22 -12.07
N ILE A 16 -5.11 81.08 -12.96
CA ILE A 16 -5.75 79.78 -13.25
C ILE A 16 -4.78 78.79 -13.88
N ILE A 17 -3.87 79.24 -14.76
CA ILE A 17 -2.83 78.38 -15.37
C ILE A 17 -1.76 77.97 -14.33
N ASN A 18 -1.39 78.83 -13.36
CA ASN A 18 -0.51 78.45 -12.24
C ASN A 18 -1.20 77.56 -11.19
N PHE A 19 -2.53 77.62 -11.05
CA PHE A 19 -3.29 76.69 -10.20
C PHE A 19 -3.56 75.33 -10.86
N LEU A 20 -3.46 75.23 -12.19
CA LEU A 20 -3.58 73.98 -12.93
C LEU A 20 -2.28 73.14 -12.94
N THR A 21 -1.15 73.67 -12.47
CA THR A 21 0.15 72.97 -12.50
C THR A 21 0.57 72.33 -11.16
N LEU A 22 -0.31 72.20 -10.17
CA LEU A 22 0.05 71.60 -8.85
C LEU A 22 -0.74 70.35 -8.46
N ALA A 23 -1.37 69.69 -9.42
CA ALA A 23 -1.75 68.29 -9.25
C ALA A 23 -0.75 67.42 -10.01
N GLU A 24 0.51 67.37 -9.55
CA GLU A 24 1.32 66.18 -9.83
C GLU A 24 0.57 65.02 -9.18
N ALA A 25 -0.23 64.31 -9.98
CA ALA A 25 -0.64 62.97 -9.61
C ALA A 25 0.66 62.22 -9.32
N ALA A 26 0.88 61.84 -8.06
CA ALA A 26 2.06 61.10 -7.66
C ALA A 26 2.15 59.86 -8.54
N ASN A 27 3.07 59.88 -9.51
CA ASN A 27 3.22 58.84 -10.51
C ASN A 27 3.99 57.68 -9.90
N CYS A 28 3.26 56.78 -9.24
CA CYS A 28 3.83 55.60 -8.61
C CYS A 28 4.18 54.56 -9.68
N ALA A 29 5.45 54.20 -9.75
CA ALA A 29 5.95 53.16 -10.63
C ALA A 29 5.44 51.77 -10.21
N PRO A 30 5.43 50.77 -11.12
CA PRO A 30 5.19 49.37 -10.76
C PRO A 30 6.08 48.92 -9.59
N GLY A 31 5.56 48.05 -8.73
CA GLY A 31 6.16 47.66 -7.45
C GLY A 31 5.84 48.60 -6.28
N THR A 32 5.18 49.72 -6.56
CA THR A 32 4.68 50.66 -5.53
C THR A 32 3.17 50.87 -5.63
N TYR A 33 2.56 51.39 -4.57
CA TYR A 33 1.17 51.79 -4.52
C TYR A 33 1.01 53.18 -3.90
N LEU A 34 -0.04 53.89 -4.33
CA LEU A 34 -0.37 55.22 -3.85
C LEU A 34 -1.05 55.16 -2.48
N SER A 35 -0.43 55.76 -1.47
CA SER A 35 -0.99 55.95 -0.14
C SER A 35 -0.96 57.45 0.20
N GLY A 36 -2.12 58.11 0.09
CA GLY A 36 -2.19 59.57 0.18
C GLY A 36 -1.48 60.22 -1.01
N THR A 37 -0.37 60.92 -0.75
CA THR A 37 0.50 61.55 -1.76
C THR A 37 1.85 60.82 -1.92
N ALA A 38 2.10 59.77 -1.15
CA ALA A 38 3.34 59.01 -1.17
C ALA A 38 3.19 57.70 -1.96
N CYS A 39 4.27 57.30 -2.65
CA CYS A 39 4.38 55.98 -3.26
C CYS A 39 5.12 55.05 -2.31
N LEU A 40 4.41 54.05 -1.79
CA LEU A 40 4.98 53.05 -0.87
C LEU A 40 5.26 51.75 -1.63
N GLN A 41 6.36 51.08 -1.32
CA GLN A 41 6.64 49.77 -1.92
C GLN A 41 5.62 48.73 -1.46
N CYS A 42 5.25 47.83 -2.37
CA CYS A 42 4.56 46.62 -1.98
C CYS A 42 5.47 45.76 -1.12
N GLU A 43 4.99 45.33 0.04
CA GLU A 43 5.73 44.41 0.90
C GLU A 43 5.90 43.03 0.24
N ALA A 44 6.84 42.24 0.75
CA ALA A 44 7.03 40.85 0.34
C ALA A 44 5.68 40.10 0.41
N GLY A 45 5.45 39.21 -0.55
CA GLY A 45 4.16 38.55 -0.75
C GLY A 45 3.18 39.36 -1.62
N SER A 46 3.46 40.61 -2.00
CA SER A 46 2.57 41.40 -2.87
C SER A 46 3.32 42.16 -3.97
N TYR A 47 2.63 42.51 -5.05
CA TYR A 47 3.18 43.18 -6.23
C TYR A 47 2.19 44.14 -6.90
N THR A 48 2.70 45.02 -7.76
CA THR A 48 1.90 45.82 -8.71
C THR A 48 2.58 45.82 -10.08
N LYS A 49 1.83 45.52 -11.15
CA LYS A 49 2.34 45.49 -12.54
C LYS A 49 2.27 46.84 -13.23
N GLU A 50 1.24 47.60 -12.91
CA GLU A 50 0.91 48.86 -13.58
C GLU A 50 1.31 50.06 -12.75
N TYR A 51 1.44 51.21 -13.41
CA TYR A 51 1.61 52.49 -12.74
C TYR A 51 0.36 52.87 -11.94
N ASN A 52 0.55 53.71 -10.91
CA ASN A 52 -0.53 54.40 -10.19
C ASN A 52 -1.56 53.47 -9.53
N GLN A 53 -1.14 52.25 -9.18
CA GLN A 53 -1.95 51.32 -8.41
C GLN A 53 -2.21 51.88 -7.00
N ARG A 54 -3.45 51.73 -6.50
CA ARG A 54 -3.83 52.18 -5.14
C ARG A 54 -3.64 51.12 -4.06
N SER A 55 -3.34 49.89 -4.46
CA SER A 55 -3.14 48.77 -3.56
C SER A 55 -2.24 47.73 -4.21
N CYS A 56 -1.59 46.92 -3.38
CA CYS A 56 -0.78 45.80 -3.82
C CYS A 56 -1.62 44.54 -4.01
N THR A 57 -1.32 43.80 -5.07
CA THR A 57 -1.93 42.49 -5.33
C THR A 57 -1.11 41.42 -4.65
N LYS A 58 -1.73 40.59 -3.81
CA LYS A 58 -1.04 39.45 -3.18
C LYS A 58 -0.64 38.43 -4.25
N ALA A 59 0.50 37.78 -4.05
CA ALA A 59 0.89 36.59 -4.82
C ALA A 59 -0.25 35.56 -4.77
N ARG A 60 -0.56 34.94 -5.90
CA ARG A 60 -1.57 33.89 -5.98
C ARG A 60 -1.04 32.61 -5.30
N ALA A 61 -1.95 31.73 -4.90
CA ALA A 61 -1.56 30.39 -4.47
C ALA A 61 -0.79 29.71 -5.62
N GLY A 62 0.29 29.00 -5.29
CA GLY A 62 1.28 28.49 -6.22
C GLY A 62 2.42 29.44 -6.55
N TYR A 63 2.33 30.72 -6.14
CA TYR A 63 3.36 31.72 -6.37
C TYR A 63 3.89 32.27 -5.05
N TYR A 64 5.03 32.95 -5.14
CA TYR A 64 5.65 33.65 -4.03
C TYR A 64 6.33 34.94 -4.49
N ILE A 65 6.52 35.86 -3.55
CA ILE A 65 7.26 37.11 -3.75
C ILE A 65 8.21 37.31 -2.57
N PRO A 66 9.53 37.11 -2.76
CA PRO A 66 10.48 37.11 -1.65
C PRO A 66 10.80 38.51 -1.12
N ASN A 67 10.75 39.53 -1.99
CA ASN A 67 11.23 40.87 -1.69
C ASN A 67 10.13 41.92 -1.93
N ALA A 68 10.22 43.03 -1.19
CA ALA A 68 9.39 44.20 -1.43
C ALA A 68 9.69 44.85 -2.79
N GLY A 69 8.76 45.66 -3.30
CA GLY A 69 8.92 46.38 -4.56
C GLY A 69 8.76 45.50 -5.80
N ALA A 70 8.22 44.29 -5.66
CA ALA A 70 8.08 43.37 -6.77
C ALA A 70 7.04 43.86 -7.79
N THR A 71 7.34 43.69 -9.08
CA THR A 71 6.43 43.98 -10.19
C THR A 71 5.70 42.75 -10.71
N THR A 72 6.17 41.57 -10.32
CA THR A 72 5.64 40.27 -10.73
C THR A 72 5.70 39.28 -9.57
N GLU A 73 4.95 38.20 -9.70
CA GLU A 73 5.00 37.05 -8.81
C GLU A 73 5.84 35.93 -9.43
N THR A 74 6.56 35.17 -8.61
CA THR A 74 7.40 34.05 -9.06
C THR A 74 6.69 32.73 -8.80
N PRO A 75 6.58 31.81 -9.77
CA PRO A 75 5.94 30.51 -9.54
C PRO A 75 6.80 29.64 -8.61
N CYS A 76 6.16 28.87 -7.75
CA CYS A 76 6.81 27.78 -7.06
C CYS A 76 7.20 26.69 -8.06
N ILE A 77 8.47 26.31 -8.07
CA ILE A 77 8.97 25.26 -8.96
C ILE A 77 8.45 23.89 -8.53
N ARG A 78 8.38 22.93 -9.46
CA ARG A 78 8.09 21.52 -9.17
C ARG A 78 8.90 21.00 -7.97
N GLY A 79 8.27 20.18 -7.15
CA GLY A 79 8.79 19.75 -5.84
C GLY A 79 8.54 20.75 -4.70
N THR A 80 7.98 21.93 -5.00
CA THR A 80 7.54 22.93 -4.02
C THR A 80 6.11 23.40 -4.31
N TYR A 81 5.49 24.08 -3.35
CA TYR A 81 4.13 24.58 -3.46
C TYR A 81 3.90 25.82 -2.58
N SER A 82 2.78 26.52 -2.81
CA SER A 82 2.33 27.64 -1.97
C SER A 82 0.81 27.58 -1.85
N ALA A 83 0.29 27.16 -0.70
CA ALA A 83 -1.15 26.95 -0.52
C ALA A 83 -1.94 28.25 -0.35
N THR A 84 -1.30 29.31 0.14
CA THR A 84 -1.95 30.56 0.52
C THR A 84 -1.56 31.69 -0.41
N GLN A 85 -2.44 32.68 -0.54
CA GLN A 85 -2.07 33.94 -1.18
C GLN A 85 -1.09 34.72 -0.30
N GLY A 86 -0.25 35.53 -0.93
CA GLY A 86 0.68 36.40 -0.21
C GLY A 86 1.94 35.71 0.30
N SER A 87 2.25 34.51 -0.19
CA SER A 87 3.44 33.78 0.25
C SER A 87 4.72 34.52 -0.13
N THR A 88 5.67 34.54 0.80
CA THR A 88 7.01 35.10 0.58
C THR A 88 8.03 34.06 0.15
N SER A 89 7.69 32.77 0.27
CA SER A 89 8.52 31.64 -0.13
C SER A 89 7.64 30.44 -0.50
N CYS A 90 8.23 29.47 -1.18
CA CYS A 90 7.59 28.18 -1.46
C CYS A 90 7.94 27.17 -0.38
N LEU A 91 6.97 26.33 -0.03
CA LEU A 91 7.15 25.21 0.88
C LEU A 91 7.56 23.96 0.07
N SER A 92 8.45 23.15 0.63
CA SER A 92 8.76 21.84 0.05
C SER A 92 7.52 20.96 0.00
N CYS A 93 7.39 20.14 -1.04
CA CYS A 93 6.26 19.23 -1.15
C CYS A 93 6.14 18.35 0.11
N PRO A 94 4.96 18.24 0.73
CA PRO A 94 4.83 17.49 1.98
C PRO A 94 5.01 15.99 1.73
N ALA A 95 5.48 15.26 2.74
CA ALA A 95 5.55 13.81 2.69
C ALA A 95 4.16 13.22 2.42
N GLY A 96 4.12 12.15 1.64
CA GLY A 96 2.88 11.55 1.14
C GLY A 96 2.28 12.27 -0.07
N SER A 97 2.89 13.35 -0.57
CA SER A 97 2.41 14.05 -1.76
C SER A 97 3.50 14.23 -2.81
N MET A 98 3.05 14.51 -4.03
CA MET A 98 3.85 14.95 -5.16
C MET A 98 3.45 16.36 -5.59
N CYS A 99 4.43 17.09 -6.12
CA CYS A 99 4.27 18.43 -6.64
C CYS A 99 4.81 18.46 -8.08
N PRO A 100 4.04 17.98 -9.06
CA PRO A 100 4.56 17.63 -10.38
C PRO A 100 4.78 18.83 -11.31
N SER A 101 4.07 19.94 -11.05
CA SER A 101 4.08 21.13 -11.89
C SER A 101 4.58 22.35 -11.13
N ASP A 102 5.04 23.34 -11.88
CA ASP A 102 5.26 24.67 -11.35
C ASP A 102 3.92 25.34 -11.01
N ALA A 103 3.98 26.44 -10.25
CA ALA A 103 2.82 27.21 -9.81
C ALA A 103 1.78 26.40 -9.01
N LEU A 104 2.21 25.37 -8.28
CA LEU A 104 1.29 24.46 -7.60
C LEU A 104 0.77 25.04 -6.28
N ALA A 105 -0.55 25.18 -6.18
CA ALA A 105 -1.21 25.58 -4.94
C ALA A 105 -1.42 24.40 -3.98
N ASN A 106 -1.81 23.24 -4.53
CA ASN A 106 -2.25 22.09 -3.75
C ASN A 106 -1.41 20.85 -4.09
N PRO A 107 -0.58 20.35 -3.16
CA PRO A 107 0.12 19.09 -3.33
C PRO A 107 -0.83 17.93 -3.58
N GLN A 108 -0.48 17.05 -4.51
CA GLN A 108 -1.28 15.89 -4.88
C GLN A 108 -0.85 14.68 -4.06
N LYS A 109 -1.76 14.07 -3.29
CA LYS A 109 -1.42 12.89 -2.49
C LYS A 109 -1.05 11.71 -3.38
N CYS A 110 -0.05 10.93 -2.97
CA CYS A 110 0.34 9.71 -3.64
C CYS A 110 -0.82 8.71 -3.69
N SER A 111 -1.12 8.18 -4.86
CA SER A 111 -2.07 7.07 -5.01
C SER A 111 -1.56 5.80 -4.31
N PRO A 112 -2.46 4.86 -3.95
CA PRO A 112 -2.06 3.53 -3.49
C PRO A 112 -1.04 2.87 -4.43
N GLY A 113 -0.12 2.08 -3.85
CA GLY A 113 1.03 1.50 -4.57
C GLY A 113 2.21 2.47 -4.75
N ARG A 114 2.08 3.73 -4.30
CA ARG A 114 3.15 4.74 -4.33
C ARG A 114 3.29 5.45 -2.98
N TYR A 115 4.43 6.09 -2.77
CA TYR A 115 4.75 6.85 -1.56
C TYR A 115 5.66 8.05 -1.85
N SER A 116 5.81 8.94 -0.88
CA SER A 116 6.74 10.08 -0.94
C SER A 116 7.25 10.44 0.45
N THR A 117 8.56 10.62 0.61
CA THR A 117 9.18 11.08 1.87
C THR A 117 9.17 12.61 2.03
N GLY A 118 8.66 13.33 1.02
CA GLY A 118 8.68 14.80 0.96
C GLY A 118 9.60 15.33 -0.13
N GLY A 119 9.37 16.56 -0.58
CA GLY A 119 10.11 17.23 -1.65
C GLY A 119 9.95 16.58 -3.04
N ALA A 120 8.99 15.66 -3.19
CA ALA A 120 8.88 14.86 -4.40
C ALA A 120 8.16 15.60 -5.53
N VAL A 121 8.74 15.54 -6.74
CA VAL A 121 8.06 15.93 -7.99
C VAL A 121 7.04 14.86 -8.39
N GLU A 122 7.39 13.59 -8.20
CA GLU A 122 6.52 12.43 -8.43
C GLU A 122 6.61 11.45 -7.26
N CYS A 123 5.52 10.73 -6.99
CA CYS A 123 5.55 9.68 -5.97
C CYS A 123 6.29 8.43 -6.46
N THR A 124 7.11 7.87 -5.58
CA THR A 124 7.91 6.66 -5.82
C THR A 124 7.04 5.42 -5.71
N TRP A 125 7.26 4.43 -6.58
CA TRP A 125 6.56 3.15 -6.54
C TRP A 125 7.02 2.28 -5.37
N CYS A 126 6.09 1.53 -4.79
CA CYS A 126 6.46 0.43 -3.90
C CYS A 126 7.23 -0.63 -4.67
N SER A 127 8.43 -0.98 -4.18
CA SER A 127 9.25 -2.05 -4.74
C SER A 127 8.62 -3.42 -4.46
N PRO A 128 8.96 -4.46 -5.24
CA PRO A 128 8.63 -5.84 -4.89
C PRO A 128 8.98 -6.16 -3.43
N GLY A 129 8.16 -7.00 -2.80
CA GLY A 129 8.23 -7.29 -1.37
C GLY A 129 7.53 -6.25 -0.49
N THR A 130 7.12 -5.11 -1.05
CA THR A 130 6.42 -4.05 -0.31
C THR A 130 5.11 -3.65 -0.98
N PHE A 131 4.20 -3.02 -0.24
CA PHE A 131 2.91 -2.57 -0.75
C PHE A 131 2.46 -1.28 -0.04
N ASN A 132 1.48 -0.60 -0.61
CA ASN A 132 0.76 0.48 0.07
C ASN A 132 -0.71 0.51 -0.37
N SER A 133 -1.64 0.38 0.58
CA SER A 133 -3.08 0.38 0.34
C SER A 133 -3.75 1.76 0.47
N VAL A 134 -3.04 2.78 0.96
CA VAL A 134 -3.64 4.08 1.29
C VAL A 134 -3.13 5.22 0.41
N GLN A 135 -3.97 6.23 0.24
CA GLN A 135 -3.57 7.49 -0.39
C GLN A 135 -2.75 8.33 0.59
N GLY A 136 -1.67 8.94 0.10
CA GLY A 136 -0.84 9.83 0.89
C GLY A 136 0.19 9.13 1.77
N ALA A 137 0.64 7.93 1.38
CA ALA A 137 1.62 7.21 2.19
C ALA A 137 3.00 7.84 2.13
N THR A 138 3.67 7.84 3.28
CA THR A 138 5.05 8.33 3.44
C THR A 138 6.10 7.23 3.25
N GLY A 139 5.66 5.98 3.10
CA GLY A 139 6.49 4.81 2.88
C GLY A 139 5.65 3.61 2.40
N CYS A 140 6.33 2.54 1.98
CA CYS A 140 5.70 1.26 1.68
C CYS A 140 5.91 0.28 2.83
N CYS A 141 4.96 -0.63 3.00
CA CYS A 141 4.98 -1.66 4.02
C CYS A 141 5.54 -2.95 3.45
N ALA A 142 6.49 -3.57 4.16
CA ALA A 142 6.93 -4.92 3.81
C ALA A 142 5.77 -5.91 3.94
N CYS A 143 5.69 -6.87 3.03
CA CYS A 143 4.79 -8.00 3.20
C CYS A 143 5.14 -8.77 4.46
N CYS A 144 4.12 -9.21 5.19
CA CYS A 144 4.32 -10.05 6.36
C CYS A 144 4.78 -11.46 5.96
N ALA A 145 5.35 -12.20 6.93
CA ALA A 145 5.71 -13.60 6.69
C ALA A 145 4.49 -14.45 6.30
N GLY A 146 4.68 -15.34 5.32
CA GLY A 146 3.59 -16.10 4.67
C GLY A 146 2.84 -15.33 3.59
N TRP A 147 3.25 -14.09 3.30
CA TRP A 147 2.76 -13.27 2.19
C TRP A 147 3.92 -12.78 1.36
N PHE A 148 3.67 -12.49 0.09
CA PHE A 148 4.70 -11.99 -0.83
C PHE A 148 4.14 -10.93 -1.77
N ASN A 149 5.03 -10.18 -2.38
CA ASN A 149 4.70 -9.33 -3.52
C ASN A 149 5.82 -9.43 -4.57
N ASN A 150 5.50 -9.97 -5.74
CA ASN A 150 6.45 -10.11 -6.85
C ASN A 150 6.48 -8.89 -7.81
N ASN A 151 5.53 -7.97 -7.70
CA ASN A 151 5.38 -6.86 -8.63
C ASN A 151 5.56 -5.50 -7.94
N PRO A 152 6.13 -4.50 -8.63
CA PRO A 152 6.09 -3.14 -8.13
C PRO A 152 4.63 -2.65 -8.07
N SER A 153 4.38 -1.62 -7.27
CA SER A 153 3.11 -0.88 -7.20
C SER A 153 1.88 -1.62 -6.66
N LEU A 154 2.03 -2.82 -6.08
CA LEU A 154 0.87 -3.48 -5.48
C LEU A 154 0.34 -2.73 -4.25
N THR A 155 -0.97 -2.82 -4.09
CA THR A 155 -1.72 -2.24 -2.98
C THR A 155 -1.99 -3.24 -1.86
N ASN A 156 -1.64 -4.50 -2.09
CA ASN A 156 -1.75 -5.60 -1.14
C ASN A 156 -0.66 -6.65 -1.39
N CYS A 157 -0.40 -7.49 -0.40
CA CYS A 157 0.40 -8.69 -0.57
C CYS A 157 -0.49 -9.88 -0.96
N GLN A 158 0.11 -10.85 -1.63
CA GLN A 158 -0.51 -12.12 -1.99
C GLN A 158 -0.17 -13.18 -0.95
N LYS A 159 -1.15 -13.99 -0.55
CA LYS A 159 -0.95 -15.08 0.40
C LYS A 159 -0.17 -16.21 -0.27
N CYS A 160 0.79 -16.80 0.46
CA CYS A 160 1.47 -18.00 0.01
C CYS A 160 0.52 -19.20 -0.09
N SER A 161 0.73 -20.07 -1.09
CA SER A 161 -0.06 -21.29 -1.28
C SER A 161 0.38 -22.40 -0.33
N ASN A 162 -0.45 -23.43 -0.15
CA ASN A 162 -0.12 -24.56 0.73
C ASN A 162 1.08 -25.39 0.24
N GLN A 163 1.36 -25.38 -1.07
CA GLN A 163 2.54 -26.05 -1.65
C GLN A 163 3.85 -25.32 -1.32
N TYR A 164 3.80 -24.00 -1.15
CA TYR A 164 4.94 -23.14 -0.81
C TYR A 164 4.52 -22.17 0.30
N PRO A 165 4.33 -22.63 1.55
CA PRO A 165 3.62 -21.86 2.57
C PRO A 165 4.49 -20.81 3.27
N TYR A 166 5.79 -20.75 2.97
CA TYR A 166 6.74 -19.94 3.72
C TYR A 166 7.22 -18.74 2.91
N SER A 167 7.36 -17.59 3.57
CA SER A 167 8.07 -16.42 3.05
C SER A 167 8.61 -15.60 4.22
N THR A 168 9.77 -14.96 4.04
CA THR A 168 10.27 -13.98 5.01
C THR A 168 9.49 -12.66 4.87
N PRO A 169 9.49 -11.78 5.88
CA PRO A 169 8.97 -10.43 5.70
C PRO A 169 9.67 -9.74 4.52
N GLY A 170 8.91 -9.03 3.69
CA GLY A 170 9.44 -8.37 2.50
C GLY A 170 9.77 -9.30 1.34
N ALA A 171 9.34 -10.57 1.36
CA ALA A 171 9.65 -11.51 0.29
C ALA A 171 8.91 -11.21 -1.02
N THR A 172 9.58 -11.52 -2.13
CA THR A 172 9.03 -11.44 -3.49
C THR A 172 8.50 -12.76 -4.02
N SER A 173 8.68 -13.85 -3.28
CA SER A 173 8.22 -15.20 -3.63
C SER A 173 8.03 -16.05 -2.38
N CYS A 174 7.30 -17.14 -2.52
CA CYS A 174 7.16 -18.15 -1.47
C CYS A 174 8.13 -19.31 -1.67
N THR A 175 8.37 -20.09 -0.60
CA THR A 175 9.21 -21.29 -0.61
C THR A 175 8.53 -22.45 0.14
N ALA A 176 8.90 -23.67 -0.24
CA ALA A 176 8.47 -24.92 0.40
C ALA A 176 9.37 -25.28 1.60
N SER A 177 10.59 -24.73 1.66
CA SER A 177 11.51 -24.96 2.76
C SER A 177 11.10 -24.17 3.99
N MET A 178 11.13 -24.79 5.17
CA MET A 178 10.83 -24.13 6.43
C MET A 178 11.79 -22.93 6.64
N GLY A 179 11.27 -21.73 6.47
CA GLY A 179 11.91 -20.51 6.97
C GLY A 179 11.62 -20.32 8.46
N LEU A 180 12.40 -19.47 9.14
CA LEU A 180 12.25 -19.14 10.58
C LEU A 180 10.89 -18.53 10.99
N TYR A 181 9.98 -18.26 10.03
CA TYR A 181 8.76 -17.49 10.23
C TYR A 181 7.55 -18.26 9.71
N ALA A 182 6.56 -18.46 10.58
CA ALA A 182 5.29 -19.12 10.28
C ALA A 182 4.38 -18.23 9.41
N PRO A 183 3.35 -18.80 8.74
CA PRO A 183 2.28 -18.00 8.13
C PRO A 183 1.57 -17.20 9.22
N VAL A 184 1.66 -15.87 9.18
CA VAL A 184 0.91 -15.03 10.13
C VAL A 184 -0.47 -14.76 9.52
N SER A 185 -1.51 -15.15 10.27
CA SER A 185 -2.92 -15.00 9.91
C SER A 185 -3.51 -13.61 10.18
N SER A 186 -2.74 -12.64 10.69
CA SER A 186 -3.32 -11.36 11.13
C SER A 186 -2.34 -10.18 11.07
N CYS A 187 -1.84 -9.85 9.89
CA CYS A 187 -1.40 -8.47 9.66
C CYS A 187 -2.61 -7.63 9.25
N SER A 188 -3.08 -6.76 10.16
CA SER A 188 -4.00 -5.67 9.80
C SER A 188 -3.21 -4.62 9.02
N MET A 189 -3.28 -4.71 7.70
CA MET A 189 -2.55 -3.88 6.73
C MET A 189 -3.29 -2.55 6.44
N SER A 190 -3.91 -1.98 7.47
CA SER A 190 -4.73 -0.78 7.43
C SER A 190 -4.04 0.32 8.24
N GLY A 191 -3.28 1.19 7.59
CA GLY A 191 -2.66 2.32 8.24
C GLY A 191 -1.72 3.12 7.33
N ARG A 192 -1.70 4.45 7.50
CA ARG A 192 -0.76 5.36 6.82
C ARG A 192 0.70 5.10 7.15
N ASN A 193 0.94 4.42 8.27
CA ASN A 193 2.23 3.97 8.74
C ASN A 193 2.18 2.46 8.91
N CYS A 194 3.17 1.78 8.35
CA CYS A 194 3.37 0.35 8.52
C CYS A 194 3.64 0.11 10.01
N ARG A 195 2.66 -0.47 10.72
CA ARG A 195 2.95 -1.00 12.04
C ARG A 195 3.94 -2.13 11.79
N ASN A 196 5.20 -1.94 12.22
CA ASN A 196 6.19 -3.01 12.29
C ASN A 196 5.62 -4.10 13.20
N GLN A 197 4.82 -4.98 12.63
CA GLN A 197 4.57 -6.27 13.22
C GLN A 197 5.90 -6.99 13.02
N VAL A 198 6.77 -6.86 14.02
CA VAL A 198 7.95 -7.73 14.13
C VAL A 198 7.39 -9.13 13.91
N PRO A 199 7.86 -9.87 12.89
CA PRO A 199 7.41 -11.25 12.75
C PRO A 199 7.69 -11.91 14.09
N VAL A 200 6.64 -12.42 14.74
CA VAL A 200 6.82 -13.19 15.96
C VAL A 200 7.74 -14.34 15.55
N ARG A 201 9.01 -14.30 15.99
CA ARG A 201 9.89 -15.47 15.85
C ARG A 201 9.08 -16.61 16.46
N ARG A 202 9.02 -17.77 15.79
CA ARG A 202 8.57 -18.98 16.47
C ARG A 202 9.51 -19.24 17.64
N SER A 203 9.13 -18.72 18.79
CA SER A 203 9.14 -19.45 20.03
C SER A 203 7.72 -19.36 20.56
N GLU A 204 6.76 -19.95 19.84
CA GLU A 204 5.60 -20.49 20.55
C GLU A 204 6.18 -21.66 21.36
N PRO A 205 6.17 -21.59 22.70
CA PRO A 205 6.57 -22.73 23.50
C PRO A 205 5.54 -23.83 23.23
N GLY A 206 5.83 -24.78 22.34
CA GLY A 206 4.95 -25.93 22.12
C GLY A 206 4.91 -26.56 20.72
N ILE A 207 5.47 -25.96 19.67
CA ILE A 207 5.58 -26.65 18.36
C ILE A 207 6.95 -27.34 18.26
N PRO A 208 7.04 -28.67 18.34
CA PRO A 208 8.31 -29.38 18.25
C PRO A 208 8.88 -29.29 16.84
N THR A 209 10.20 -29.19 16.74
CA THR A 209 10.93 -29.56 15.51
C THR A 209 10.95 -31.07 15.41
N CYS A 210 10.37 -31.62 14.34
CA CYS A 210 10.36 -33.06 14.13
C CYS A 210 11.70 -33.57 13.61
N HIS A 211 12.04 -34.81 13.95
CA HIS A 211 13.39 -35.34 13.79
C HIS A 211 13.73 -35.67 12.34
N THR A 212 12.70 -35.91 11.51
CA THR A 212 12.89 -36.32 10.12
C THR A 212 12.02 -35.50 9.17
N SER A 213 12.44 -35.40 7.90
CA SER A 213 11.64 -34.77 6.83
C SER A 213 10.32 -35.51 6.52
N ARG A 214 10.10 -36.67 7.15
CA ARG A 214 8.94 -37.54 6.98
C ARG A 214 7.89 -37.34 8.08
N GLU A 215 8.22 -36.53 9.09
CA GLU A 215 7.34 -36.17 10.19
C GLU A 215 6.77 -34.77 10.00
N ARG A 216 5.56 -34.56 10.49
CA ARG A 216 4.95 -33.22 10.62
C ARG A 216 4.49 -33.01 12.05
N ALA A 217 4.59 -31.77 12.53
CA ALA A 217 4.06 -31.39 13.84
C ALA A 217 2.54 -31.24 13.74
N CYS A 218 1.80 -32.27 14.17
CA CYS A 218 0.34 -32.28 14.12
C CYS A 218 -0.27 -31.72 15.40
N PRO A 219 -1.33 -30.89 15.29
CA PRO A 219 -2.01 -30.33 16.45
C PRO A 219 -2.70 -31.44 17.24
N VAL A 220 -2.52 -31.41 18.56
CA VAL A 220 -3.19 -32.29 19.51
C VAL A 220 -4.34 -31.52 20.14
N TYR A 221 -5.54 -32.10 20.10
CA TYR A 221 -6.74 -31.51 20.67
C TYR A 221 -7.22 -32.31 21.87
N LYS A 222 -7.75 -31.63 22.89
CA LYS A 222 -8.58 -32.23 23.94
C LYS A 222 -10.03 -31.83 23.72
N ILE A 223 -10.94 -32.77 23.94
CA ILE A 223 -12.37 -32.53 23.87
C ILE A 223 -12.87 -32.36 25.31
N ASN A 224 -13.39 -31.18 25.63
CA ASN A 224 -14.03 -30.89 26.92
C ASN A 224 -15.45 -30.39 26.64
N ASN A 225 -16.47 -31.06 27.17
CA ASN A 225 -17.90 -30.71 26.97
C ASN A 225 -18.29 -30.51 25.49
N GLY A 226 -17.74 -31.33 24.58
CA GLY A 226 -18.00 -31.23 23.14
C GLY A 226 -17.24 -30.11 22.42
N VAL A 227 -16.46 -29.29 23.14
CA VAL A 227 -15.62 -28.25 22.55
C VAL A 227 -14.19 -28.79 22.34
N ARG A 228 -13.76 -28.82 21.08
CA ARG A 228 -12.41 -29.25 20.68
C ARG A 228 -11.43 -28.09 20.93
N THR A 229 -10.55 -28.23 21.92
CA THR A 229 -9.55 -27.23 22.28
C THR A 229 -8.15 -27.75 21.95
N GLN A 230 -7.36 -26.99 21.21
CA GLN A 230 -5.99 -27.36 20.91
C GLN A 230 -5.11 -27.22 22.17
N VAL A 231 -4.33 -28.24 22.49
CA VAL A 231 -3.54 -28.31 23.72
C VAL A 231 -2.03 -28.44 23.48
N GLY A 232 -1.61 -28.66 22.25
CA GLY A 232 -0.19 -28.79 21.90
C GLY A 232 0.01 -29.36 20.52
N TYR A 233 1.23 -29.82 20.26
CA TYR A 233 1.62 -30.45 18.99
C TYR A 233 2.45 -31.70 19.28
N LYS A 234 2.33 -32.70 18.40
CA LYS A 234 3.15 -33.90 18.42
C LYS A 234 3.68 -34.19 17.02
N CYS A 235 4.92 -34.62 16.93
CA CYS A 235 5.48 -35.09 15.67
C CYS A 235 4.87 -36.44 15.31
N GLN A 236 4.29 -36.50 14.12
CA GLN A 236 3.66 -37.70 13.58
C GLN A 236 4.22 -37.97 12.19
N PHE A 237 4.52 -39.24 11.91
CA PHE A 237 4.91 -39.66 10.57
C PHE A 237 3.69 -39.56 9.66
N VAL A 238 3.81 -38.94 8.49
CA VAL A 238 2.65 -38.76 7.59
C VAL A 238 2.71 -39.60 6.32
N LEU A 239 3.82 -40.29 6.10
CA LEU A 239 4.03 -41.07 4.88
C LEU A 239 3.55 -42.53 5.01
N ASN A 240 3.66 -43.11 6.20
CA ASN A 240 3.37 -44.52 6.44
C ASN A 240 2.53 -44.77 7.70
N ASP A 241 2.02 -43.72 8.33
CA ASP A 241 1.16 -43.84 9.51
C ASP A 241 -0.29 -43.91 9.07
N LEU A 242 -1.03 -44.92 9.54
CA LEU A 242 -2.43 -45.10 9.19
C LEU A 242 -3.30 -43.93 9.66
N TRP A 243 -3.05 -43.37 10.84
CA TRP A 243 -3.87 -42.33 11.44
C TRP A 243 -3.62 -40.93 10.86
N SER A 244 -2.45 -40.69 10.29
CA SER A 244 -2.03 -39.37 9.77
C SER A 244 -1.53 -39.46 8.34
N CYS A 245 -2.16 -40.32 7.54
CA CYS A 245 -1.69 -40.60 6.19
C CYS A 245 -1.91 -39.39 5.28
N GLY A 246 -0.82 -38.86 4.73
CA GLY A 246 -0.84 -37.72 3.81
C GLY A 246 -0.86 -36.33 4.48
N GLY A 247 -1.02 -36.26 5.80
CA GLY A 247 -1.07 -34.98 6.52
C GLY A 247 -1.52 -35.11 7.97
N CYS A 248 -1.81 -33.98 8.61
CA CYS A 248 -2.41 -33.99 9.95
C CYS A 248 -3.94 -34.13 9.83
N PRO A 249 -4.59 -34.96 10.65
CA PRO A 249 -6.05 -35.08 10.64
C PRO A 249 -6.69 -33.77 11.07
N SER A 250 -7.39 -33.11 10.15
CA SER A 250 -8.18 -31.92 10.42
C SER A 250 -9.56 -32.08 9.77
N ASP A 251 -10.58 -31.56 10.45
CA ASP A 251 -11.98 -31.66 10.03
C ASP A 251 -12.29 -30.76 8.81
N ASP A 252 -11.30 -30.00 8.33
CA ASP A 252 -11.43 -29.08 7.21
C ASP A 252 -11.40 -29.82 5.87
N SER A 253 -12.45 -29.60 5.08
CA SER A 253 -12.74 -30.19 3.77
C SER A 253 -11.91 -29.59 2.62
N ASP A 254 -10.68 -29.15 2.89
CA ASP A 254 -9.79 -28.51 1.91
C ASP A 254 -8.99 -29.52 1.05
N GLY A 255 -9.33 -30.82 1.11
CA GLY A 255 -8.76 -31.85 0.23
C GLY A 255 -7.28 -32.19 0.44
N PHE A 256 -6.61 -31.58 1.42
CA PHE A 256 -5.21 -31.81 1.78
C PHE A 256 -4.99 -32.08 3.29
N SER A 257 -6.07 -32.36 4.03
CA SER A 257 -6.00 -32.88 5.40
C SER A 257 -5.57 -34.35 5.39
N GLY A 258 -4.76 -34.74 6.38
CA GLY A 258 -4.38 -36.15 6.54
C GLY A 258 -5.60 -37.01 6.79
N LYS A 259 -5.56 -38.23 6.26
CA LYS A 259 -6.67 -39.18 6.37
C LYS A 259 -6.33 -40.26 7.38
N ASP A 260 -7.32 -40.60 8.20
CA ASP A 260 -7.27 -41.80 9.01
C ASP A 260 -7.69 -42.99 8.13
N CYS A 261 -6.70 -43.77 7.69
CA CYS A 261 -6.95 -44.94 6.86
C CYS A 261 -7.67 -46.05 7.63
N THR A 262 -7.70 -46.03 8.97
CA THR A 262 -8.38 -47.07 9.78
C THR A 262 -9.90 -46.99 9.69
N GLU A 263 -10.44 -45.82 9.35
CA GLU A 263 -11.88 -45.59 9.25
C GLU A 263 -12.46 -45.92 7.87
N ILE A 264 -11.67 -46.46 6.93
CA ILE A 264 -12.16 -46.81 5.60
C ILE A 264 -13.06 -48.05 5.71
N PRO A 265 -14.37 -47.93 5.42
CA PRO A 265 -15.28 -49.06 5.56
C PRO A 265 -15.07 -50.09 4.44
N ASN A 266 -15.32 -51.36 4.74
CA ASN A 266 -15.36 -52.48 3.79
C ASN A 266 -14.02 -52.86 3.14
N VAL A 267 -12.92 -52.84 3.90
CA VAL A 267 -11.58 -53.25 3.41
C VAL A 267 -10.94 -54.23 4.40
N ASP A 268 -10.37 -55.34 3.90
CA ASP A 268 -9.77 -56.40 4.75
C ASP A 268 -8.44 -55.98 5.39
N SER A 269 -7.69 -55.11 4.71
CA SER A 269 -6.44 -54.51 5.19
C SER A 269 -6.17 -53.20 4.48
N VAL A 270 -5.64 -52.24 5.22
CA VAL A 270 -5.32 -50.89 4.75
C VAL A 270 -3.92 -50.52 5.18
N GLU A 271 -3.17 -49.92 4.27
CA GLU A 271 -1.82 -49.44 4.50
C GLU A 271 -1.72 -47.97 4.11
N CYS A 272 -0.84 -47.23 4.78
CA CYS A 272 -0.44 -45.90 4.32
C CYS A 272 0.88 -46.04 3.56
N ILE A 273 0.88 -45.72 2.26
CA ILE A 273 2.10 -45.76 1.45
C ILE A 273 2.30 -44.39 0.81
N LYS A 274 3.42 -43.74 1.15
CA LYS A 274 3.78 -42.40 0.64
C LYS A 274 2.69 -41.33 0.86
N GLY A 275 1.94 -41.45 1.95
CA GLY A 275 0.88 -40.51 2.31
C GLY A 275 -0.46 -40.73 1.57
N GLN A 276 -0.66 -41.92 0.99
CA GLN A 276 -1.94 -42.35 0.45
C GLN A 276 -2.42 -43.63 1.13
N CYS A 277 -3.71 -43.69 1.47
CA CYS A 277 -4.33 -44.92 1.94
C CYS A 277 -4.49 -45.88 0.75
N VAL A 278 -3.94 -47.08 0.88
CA VAL A 278 -4.01 -48.15 -0.12
C VAL A 278 -4.56 -49.42 0.53
N ARG A 279 -5.14 -50.32 -0.27
CA ARG A 279 -5.54 -51.65 0.20
C ARG A 279 -4.32 -52.58 0.27
N GLY A 280 -4.15 -53.29 1.39
CA GLY A 280 -2.92 -54.03 1.71
C GLY A 280 -2.64 -55.26 0.84
N ALA A 281 -3.65 -55.83 0.16
CA ALA A 281 -3.49 -57.02 -0.66
C ALA A 281 -3.01 -56.74 -2.10
N ASP A 282 -3.30 -55.55 -2.62
CA ASP A 282 -3.14 -55.18 -4.04
C ASP A 282 -2.48 -53.80 -4.26
N GLY A 283 -2.24 -53.01 -3.19
CA GLY A 283 -1.57 -51.72 -3.25
C GLY A 283 -2.36 -50.62 -3.96
N VAL A 284 -3.67 -50.83 -4.16
CA VAL A 284 -4.53 -49.90 -4.90
C VAL A 284 -4.89 -48.69 -4.04
N ALA A 285 -4.71 -47.48 -4.58
CA ALA A 285 -5.03 -46.24 -3.90
C ALA A 285 -6.55 -46.07 -3.72
N LEU A 286 -6.97 -45.79 -2.49
CA LEU A 286 -8.37 -45.62 -2.12
C LEU A 286 -8.75 -44.14 -2.15
N SER A 287 -9.73 -43.77 -2.98
CA SER A 287 -10.26 -42.42 -3.05
C SER A 287 -11.54 -42.31 -2.21
N LEU A 288 -11.46 -41.62 -1.07
CA LEU A 288 -12.66 -41.20 -0.33
C LEU A 288 -13.38 -40.09 -1.11
N LYS A 289 -14.34 -40.45 -1.96
CA LYS A 289 -15.37 -39.53 -2.46
C LYS A 289 -16.74 -40.04 -2.00
N ASP A 290 -17.40 -39.17 -1.23
CA ASP A 290 -18.79 -39.17 -0.77
C ASP A 290 -19.34 -40.41 -0.02
N PRO A 291 -19.91 -40.22 1.19
CA PRO A 291 -20.40 -41.29 2.07
C PRO A 291 -21.67 -42.03 1.57
N ASN A 292 -22.12 -41.76 0.34
CA ASN A 292 -23.32 -42.37 -0.25
C ASN A 292 -23.05 -43.15 -1.55
N SER A 293 -21.79 -43.40 -1.91
CA SER A 293 -21.48 -44.34 -3.00
C SER A 293 -21.09 -45.71 -2.44
N SER A 294 -21.94 -46.70 -2.66
CA SER A 294 -21.70 -48.11 -2.28
C SER A 294 -20.70 -48.80 -3.21
N ALA A 295 -19.59 -48.13 -3.55
CA ALA A 295 -18.46 -48.72 -4.24
C ALA A 295 -17.20 -47.90 -3.98
N ALA A 296 -16.25 -48.47 -3.23
CA ALA A 296 -14.85 -48.06 -3.31
C ALA A 296 -14.35 -48.47 -4.70
N GLU A 297 -14.56 -47.65 -5.72
CA GLU A 297 -13.96 -47.90 -7.03
C GLU A 297 -12.47 -47.59 -6.94
N GLY A 298 -11.66 -48.65 -6.96
CA GLY A 298 -10.20 -48.56 -7.05
C GLY A 298 -9.80 -47.83 -8.32
N LEU A 299 -9.12 -46.69 -8.19
CA LEU A 299 -8.48 -46.03 -9.31
C LEU A 299 -7.23 -46.83 -9.67
N VAL A 300 -7.32 -47.59 -10.77
CA VAL A 300 -6.16 -48.25 -11.38
C VAL A 300 -5.16 -47.16 -11.76
N ALA A 301 -4.00 -47.16 -11.10
CA ALA A 301 -2.86 -46.38 -11.53
C ALA A 301 -2.50 -46.81 -12.96
N GLN A 302 -2.67 -45.91 -13.93
CA GLN A 302 -2.26 -46.15 -15.30
C GLN A 302 -0.73 -46.30 -15.34
N GLY A 303 -0.26 -47.53 -15.58
CA GLY A 303 1.16 -47.79 -15.83
C GLY A 303 1.49 -49.29 -15.79
N PHE A 304 1.62 -49.87 -16.99
CA PHE A 304 2.25 -51.15 -17.34
C PHE A 304 1.39 -52.44 -17.34
N HIS A 305 1.01 -52.80 -18.58
CA HIS A 305 0.81 -54.14 -19.19
C HIS A 305 -0.12 -55.20 -18.53
N ALA A 306 -1.29 -55.35 -19.17
CA ALA A 306 -1.97 -56.59 -19.62
C ALA A 306 -1.85 -57.88 -18.76
N PHE A 307 -3.00 -58.45 -18.35
CA PHE A 307 -3.60 -59.67 -18.93
C PHE A 307 -4.90 -60.08 -18.21
N HIS A 308 -5.94 -60.30 -19.02
CA HIS A 308 -7.10 -61.20 -18.89
C HIS A 308 -7.97 -61.29 -17.62
N VAL A 309 -9.23 -60.90 -17.86
CA VAL A 309 -10.48 -61.35 -17.24
C VAL A 309 -10.55 -62.87 -17.11
N LYS A 310 -10.89 -63.39 -15.92
CA LYS A 310 -11.70 -64.61 -15.76
C LYS A 310 -12.60 -64.54 -14.52
N SER A 311 -13.90 -64.56 -14.82
CA SER A 311 -15.05 -65.02 -14.01
C SER A 311 -14.70 -66.12 -13.00
N TRP A 312 -15.43 -66.20 -11.87
CA TRP A 312 -16.42 -67.26 -11.60
C TRP A 312 -17.13 -67.08 -10.25
N ARG A 313 -18.43 -67.44 -10.27
CA ARG A 313 -19.38 -67.58 -9.16
C ARG A 313 -18.88 -68.60 -8.13
N HIS A 314 -19.19 -68.40 -6.86
CA HIS A 314 -20.31 -69.04 -6.15
C HIS A 314 -20.54 -68.38 -4.80
#